data_AF-U9THH4-F1
#
_entry.id   AF-U9THH4-F1
#
_cell.length_a   1.000
_cell.length_b   1.000
_cell.length_c   1.000
_cell.angle_alpha   90.00
_cell.angle_beta   90.00
_cell.angle_gamma   90.00
#
_symmetry.space_group_name_H-M   'P 1'
#
loop_
_entity.id
_entity.type
_entity.pdbx_description
1 polymer ?
#
loop_
_entity_poly.entity_id
_entity_poly.type
_entity_poly.pdbx_seq_one_letter_code
_entity_poly.pdbx_strand_id
1 'polypeptide(L)'
;LNKLNLTRTYTPEELEQINKYLKVRTNFENGRLISLPQTPIAHEAVVHEISRQLGNWNIDTCQNGVVTTSQGAFNFSTTAPRKIRAPHVAFISADTYNSLNAKQLWTLHGRPFTPIFVAEVVNSTSDQILNEVDNRFKNDYFAMGTSVELGWLIDAKNSMICTYKKNNNEIIRNNCKWEDLDGGDTLPGFTLNISIIENIVSQDCDEIEDKCPYCGSHFAQVFAMLKHIASVHIVVK
;
A
#
# COMPACT_ATOMS: atom_id res chain seq x y z
N LEU A 1 13.54 17.02 16.62
CA LEU A 1 12.84 17.25 15.34
C LEU A 1 13.08 18.66 14.80
N ASN A 2 12.79 19.74 15.53
CA ASN A 2 13.00 21.16 15.09
C ASN A 2 14.47 21.59 14.81
N LYS A 3 15.42 20.65 14.78
CA LYS A 3 16.85 20.90 14.48
C LYS A 3 17.40 19.97 13.39
N LEU A 4 16.57 19.10 12.79
CA LEU A 4 17.01 18.26 11.68
C LEU A 4 17.07 19.10 10.42
N ASN A 5 18.24 19.16 9.81
CA ASN A 5 18.44 19.87 8.55
C ASN A 5 17.96 18.98 7.39
N LEU A 6 16.84 19.33 6.76
CA LEU A 6 16.26 18.60 5.63
C LEU A 6 17.05 18.78 4.31
N THR A 7 17.99 19.72 4.28
CA THR A 7 18.89 19.93 3.13
C THR A 7 20.22 19.20 3.28
N ARG A 8 20.53 18.68 4.47
CA ARG A 8 21.72 17.88 4.73
C ARG A 8 21.54 16.44 4.22
N THR A 9 22.63 15.90 3.65
CA THR A 9 22.80 14.46 3.41
C THR A 9 23.35 13.78 4.67
N TYR A 10 22.71 12.71 5.09
CA TYR A 10 23.02 11.90 6.26
C TYR A 10 23.56 10.53 5.83
N THR A 11 24.47 9.97 6.63
CA THR A 11 24.92 8.58 6.43
C THR A 11 23.84 7.58 6.84
N PRO A 12 23.89 6.32 6.36
CA PRO A 12 22.93 5.28 6.78
C PRO A 12 22.85 5.09 8.30
N GLU A 13 23.98 5.19 9.01
CA GLU A 13 24.06 5.06 10.46
C GLU A 13 23.40 6.26 11.16
N GLU A 14 23.61 7.47 10.64
CA GLU A 14 22.92 8.67 11.12
C GLU A 14 21.41 8.56 10.91
N LEU A 15 20.96 8.04 9.76
CA LEU A 15 19.54 7.83 9.48
C LEU A 15 18.90 6.82 10.43
N GLU A 16 19.59 5.74 10.77
CA GLU A 16 19.12 4.77 11.74
C GLU A 16 18.99 5.38 13.15
N GLN A 17 19.98 6.19 13.56
CA GLN A 17 19.88 6.93 14.82
C GLN A 17 18.73 7.93 14.81
N ILE A 18 18.54 8.67 13.72
CA ILE A 18 17.44 9.61 13.56
C ILE A 18 16.09 8.87 13.65
N ASN A 19 15.94 7.74 12.96
CA ASN A 19 14.74 6.91 12.98
C ASN A 19 14.31 6.47 14.39
N LYS A 20 15.26 6.23 15.31
CA LYS A 20 14.95 5.91 16.72
C LYS A 20 14.20 7.04 17.45
N TYR A 21 14.29 8.28 16.97
CA TYR A 21 13.73 9.47 17.61
C TYR A 21 12.69 10.20 16.75
N LEU A 22 12.43 9.75 15.51
CA LEU A 22 11.39 10.35 14.66
C LEU A 22 10.00 9.90 15.14
N LYS A 23 9.09 10.88 15.27
CA LYS A 23 7.66 10.66 15.57
C LYS A 23 6.77 10.75 14.33
N VAL A 24 7.36 11.01 13.16
CA VAL A 24 6.67 11.27 11.89
C VAL A 24 7.23 10.36 10.81
N ARG A 25 6.42 10.02 9.81
CA ARG A 25 6.87 9.24 8.65
C ARG A 25 7.88 10.05 7.83
N THR A 26 8.95 9.42 7.38
CA THR A 26 9.97 10.07 6.54
C THR A 26 10.47 9.11 5.46
N ASN A 27 10.60 9.63 4.23
CA ASN A 27 11.35 8.95 3.17
C ASN A 27 12.81 9.43 3.18
N PHE A 28 13.71 8.64 2.58
CA PHE A 28 15.11 9.01 2.44
C PHE A 28 15.55 8.93 0.99
N GLU A 29 15.94 10.06 0.43
CA GLU A 29 16.39 10.14 -0.95
C GLU A 29 17.76 10.77 -1.01
N ASN A 30 18.73 10.07 -1.62
CA ASN A 30 20.11 10.54 -1.77
C ASN A 30 20.70 11.01 -0.43
N GLY A 31 20.37 10.27 0.64
CA GLY A 31 20.74 10.56 2.03
C GLY A 31 20.04 11.76 2.67
N ARG A 32 19.07 12.42 2.02
CA ARG A 32 18.31 13.54 2.60
C ARG A 32 17.01 13.06 3.25
N LEU A 33 16.62 13.70 4.34
CA LEU A 33 15.34 13.52 5.01
C LEU A 33 14.21 14.19 4.21
N ILE A 34 13.21 13.41 3.80
CA ILE A 34 11.96 13.93 3.23
C ILE A 34 10.88 13.76 4.29
N SER A 35 10.41 14.88 4.85
CA SER A 35 9.26 14.89 5.74
C SER A 35 8.01 14.52 4.95
N LEU A 36 7.29 13.48 5.38
CA LEU A 36 5.94 13.25 4.90
C LEU A 36 4.98 14.05 5.80
N PRO A 37 4.05 14.84 5.23
CA PRO A 37 3.05 15.54 6.03
C PRO A 37 2.16 14.55 6.80
N GLN A 38 1.46 15.05 7.82
CA GLN A 38 0.45 14.23 8.50
C GLN A 38 -0.64 13.83 7.51
N THR A 39 -0.98 12.55 7.51
CA THR A 39 -1.98 11.97 6.60
C THR A 39 -3.39 12.12 7.18
N PRO A 40 -4.38 12.61 6.41
CA PRO A 40 -5.79 12.58 6.82
C PRO A 40 -6.30 11.15 7.06
N ILE A 41 -7.23 10.98 8.00
CA ILE A 41 -7.74 9.64 8.40
C ILE A 41 -8.34 8.84 7.23
N ALA A 42 -9.07 9.50 6.32
CA ALA A 42 -9.66 8.83 5.15
C ALA A 42 -8.59 8.21 4.25
N HIS A 43 -7.44 8.87 4.09
CA HIS A 43 -6.33 8.34 3.31
C HIS A 43 -5.71 7.11 4.00
N GLU A 44 -5.49 7.17 5.32
CA GLU A 44 -5.02 6.00 6.08
C GLU A 44 -6.01 4.82 6.04
N ALA A 45 -7.32 5.11 6.05
CA ALA A 45 -8.35 4.08 5.92
C ALA A 45 -8.31 3.40 4.53
N VAL A 46 -8.13 4.16 3.46
CA VAL A 46 -7.94 3.62 2.10
C VAL A 46 -6.68 2.75 2.01
N VAL A 47 -5.55 3.22 2.56
CA VAL A 47 -4.29 2.44 2.60
C VAL A 47 -4.48 1.14 3.37
N HIS A 48 -5.14 1.21 4.54
CA HIS A 48 -5.44 0.03 5.34
C HIS A 48 -6.32 -0.96 4.58
N GLU A 49 -7.37 -0.49 3.92
CA GLU A 49 -8.30 -1.37 3.21
C GLU A 49 -7.64 -2.08 2.03
N ILE A 50 -6.80 -1.39 1.24
CA ILE A 50 -6.00 -2.02 0.18
C ILE A 50 -5.10 -3.11 0.79
N SER A 51 -4.41 -2.79 1.89
CA SER A 51 -3.54 -3.75 2.58
C SER A 51 -4.34 -4.94 3.14
N ARG A 52 -5.56 -4.73 3.62
CA ARG A 52 -6.43 -5.76 4.18
C ARG A 52 -6.87 -6.72 3.10
N GLN A 53 -7.37 -6.23 1.96
CA GLN A 53 -7.78 -7.07 0.83
C GLN A 53 -6.60 -7.89 0.30
N LEU A 54 -5.44 -7.26 0.14
CA LEU A 54 -4.22 -7.94 -0.31
C LEU A 54 -3.74 -8.99 0.72
N GLY A 55 -3.84 -8.68 2.01
CA GLY A 55 -3.50 -9.61 3.09
C GLY A 55 -4.41 -10.85 3.11
N ASN A 56 -5.72 -10.66 2.91
CA ASN A 56 -6.67 -11.76 2.78
C ASN A 56 -6.31 -12.65 1.59
N TRP A 57 -6.11 -12.05 0.41
CA TRP A 57 -5.70 -12.81 -0.79
C TRP A 57 -4.42 -13.62 -0.57
N ASN A 58 -3.40 -13.02 0.08
CA ASN A 58 -2.13 -13.69 0.38
C ASN A 58 -2.33 -14.96 1.23
N ILE A 59 -3.24 -14.91 2.21
CA ILE A 59 -3.57 -16.05 3.08
C ILE A 59 -4.45 -17.06 2.33
N ASP A 60 -5.57 -16.59 1.77
CA ASP A 60 -6.60 -17.45 1.16
C ASP A 60 -6.08 -18.24 -0.03
N THR A 61 -5.11 -17.66 -0.77
CA THR A 61 -4.48 -18.31 -1.93
C THR A 61 -3.10 -18.88 -1.63
N CYS A 62 -2.67 -18.89 -0.36
CA CYS A 62 -1.42 -19.50 0.10
C CYS A 62 -0.17 -18.98 -0.64
N GLN A 63 -0.12 -17.68 -0.96
CA GLN A 63 1.03 -17.09 -1.65
C GLN A 63 2.28 -17.04 -0.77
N ASN A 64 2.10 -17.10 0.56
CA ASN A 64 3.17 -17.09 1.57
C ASN A 64 4.13 -15.90 1.46
N GLY A 65 3.70 -14.82 0.81
CA GLY A 65 4.44 -13.56 0.74
C GLY A 65 4.17 -12.69 1.95
N VAL A 66 4.69 -11.46 1.90
CA VAL A 66 4.55 -10.49 2.99
C VAL A 66 3.95 -9.19 2.45
N VAL A 67 2.82 -8.79 3.03
CA VAL A 67 2.21 -7.47 2.82
C VAL A 67 2.77 -6.50 3.84
N THR A 68 3.23 -5.34 3.38
CA THR A 68 3.71 -4.25 4.25
C THR A 68 2.95 -2.98 3.95
N THR A 69 2.59 -2.22 4.98
CA THR A 69 2.14 -0.82 4.85
C THR A 69 3.29 0.14 5.15
N SER A 70 3.01 1.45 5.11
CA SER A 70 3.92 2.62 5.21
C SER A 70 4.78 2.76 6.50
N GLN A 71 5.20 1.64 7.09
CA GLN A 71 6.36 1.51 8.00
C GLN A 71 7.46 0.58 7.44
N GLY A 72 7.21 -0.15 6.35
CA GLY A 72 8.22 -0.93 5.64
C GLY A 72 9.14 -0.03 4.82
N ALA A 73 10.43 -0.03 5.12
CA ALA A 73 11.45 0.72 4.39
C ALA A 73 12.21 -0.19 3.43
N PHE A 74 12.19 0.13 2.14
CA PHE A 74 12.85 -0.65 1.10
C PHE A 74 13.99 0.14 0.47
N ASN A 75 15.12 -0.53 0.24
CA ASN A 75 16.25 0.07 -0.45
C ASN A 75 16.10 -0.17 -1.96
N PHE A 76 15.79 0.89 -2.70
CA PHE A 76 15.65 0.90 -4.16
C PHE A 76 16.96 1.28 -4.88
N SER A 77 18.08 1.41 -4.16
CA SER A 77 19.35 1.72 -4.81
C SER A 77 19.94 0.55 -5.56
N THR A 78 20.34 0.81 -6.79
CA THR A 78 21.10 -0.11 -7.62
C THR A 78 22.59 0.20 -7.59
N THR A 79 22.96 1.45 -7.25
CA THR A 79 24.30 1.92 -6.87
C THR A 79 24.22 2.87 -5.67
N ALA A 80 25.34 3.17 -5.02
CA ALA A 80 25.38 4.24 -4.00
C ALA A 80 25.13 5.62 -4.64
N PRO A 81 24.50 6.58 -3.93
CA PRO A 81 23.99 6.54 -2.55
C PRO A 81 22.65 5.79 -2.37
N ARG A 82 22.33 5.37 -1.13
CA ARG A 82 21.08 4.64 -0.78
C ARG A 82 19.83 5.51 -1.01
N LYS A 83 18.81 4.94 -1.66
CA LYS A 83 17.48 5.49 -1.90
C LYS A 83 16.48 4.58 -1.20
N ILE A 84 15.99 5.03 -0.05
CA ILE A 84 15.03 4.27 0.77
C ILE A 84 13.63 4.83 0.52
N ARG A 85 12.72 3.97 0.04
CA ARG A 85 11.31 4.32 -0.16
C ARG A 85 10.42 3.45 0.71
N ALA A 86 9.35 4.06 1.20
CA ALA A 86 8.25 3.40 1.88
C ALA A 86 6.97 3.62 1.06
N PRO A 87 6.63 2.73 0.12
CA PRO A 87 5.33 2.78 -0.55
C PRO A 87 4.19 2.63 0.48
N HIS A 88 2.99 3.09 0.13
CA HIS A 88 1.85 3.00 1.05
C HIS A 88 1.45 1.56 1.32
N VAL A 89 1.44 0.73 0.28
CA VAL A 89 1.28 -0.73 0.37
C VAL A 89 2.33 -1.38 -0.53
N ALA A 90 2.92 -2.48 -0.09
CA ALA A 90 3.79 -3.31 -0.91
C ALA A 90 3.59 -4.80 -0.61
N PHE A 91 3.90 -5.62 -1.60
CA PHE A 91 3.93 -7.07 -1.47
C PHE A 91 5.28 -7.64 -1.90
N ILE A 92 5.85 -8.44 -1.01
CA ILE A 92 7.13 -9.14 -1.19
C ILE A 92 6.78 -10.61 -1.43
N SER A 93 7.32 -11.22 -2.49
CA SER A 93 7.11 -12.64 -2.76
C SER A 93 7.71 -13.53 -1.67
N ALA A 94 7.16 -14.73 -1.49
CA ALA A 94 7.68 -15.73 -0.56
C ALA A 94 9.17 -16.02 -0.83
N ASP A 95 9.55 -16.19 -2.09
CA ASP A 95 10.94 -16.46 -2.50
C ASP A 95 11.88 -15.35 -2.06
N THR A 96 11.49 -14.10 -2.29
CA THR A 96 12.29 -12.93 -1.88
C THR A 96 12.41 -12.91 -0.36
N TYR A 97 11.28 -13.01 0.36
CA TYR A 97 11.26 -12.90 1.81
C TYR A 97 12.05 -14.02 2.51
N ASN A 98 11.89 -15.27 2.05
CA ASN A 98 12.59 -16.44 2.59
C ASN A 98 14.10 -16.42 2.32
N SER A 99 14.54 -15.67 1.28
CA SER A 99 15.96 -15.50 0.97
C SER A 99 16.67 -14.42 1.82
N LEU A 100 15.90 -13.62 2.58
CA LEU A 100 16.47 -12.51 3.34
C LEU A 100 17.31 -13.00 4.51
N ASN A 101 18.51 -12.44 4.64
CA ASN A 101 19.35 -12.68 5.81
C ASN A 101 18.98 -11.76 6.99
N ALA A 102 19.52 -12.05 8.18
CA ALA A 102 19.26 -11.28 9.40
C ALA A 102 19.56 -9.78 9.26
N LYS A 103 20.57 -9.42 8.46
CA LYS A 103 20.92 -8.02 8.19
C LYS A 103 19.83 -7.31 7.37
N GLN A 104 19.24 -7.97 6.38
CA GLN A 104 18.13 -7.44 5.58
C GLN A 104 16.81 -7.40 6.35
N LEU A 105 16.55 -8.37 7.23
CA LEU A 105 15.31 -8.47 8.02
C LEU A 105 15.26 -7.46 9.18
N TRP A 106 16.37 -7.31 9.91
CA TRP A 106 16.38 -6.60 11.19
C TRP A 106 17.06 -5.24 11.12
N THR A 107 17.65 -4.87 9.99
CA THR A 107 18.33 -3.59 9.80
C THR A 107 18.13 -3.06 8.37
N LEU A 108 18.50 -1.79 8.14
CA LEU A 108 18.61 -1.25 6.78
C LEU A 108 19.99 -1.55 6.13
N HIS A 109 20.82 -2.34 6.78
CA HIS A 109 22.20 -2.66 6.38
C HIS A 109 22.28 -4.04 5.75
N GLY A 110 21.80 -4.18 4.53
CA GLY A 110 21.90 -5.42 3.75
C GLY A 110 22.05 -5.12 2.26
N ARG A 111 22.19 -6.18 1.45
CA ARG A 111 21.98 -6.01 0.01
C ARG A 111 20.55 -5.53 -0.24
N PRO A 112 20.34 -4.56 -1.14
CA PRO A 112 19.01 -4.08 -1.48
C PRO A 112 18.11 -5.24 -1.93
N PHE A 113 16.83 -5.15 -1.57
CA PHE A 113 15.76 -5.98 -2.12
C PHE A 113 14.52 -5.10 -2.26
N THR A 114 13.65 -5.43 -3.20
CA THR A 114 12.46 -4.65 -3.53
C THR A 114 11.23 -5.56 -3.60
N PRO A 115 10.03 -5.03 -3.32
CA PRO A 115 8.79 -5.78 -3.52
C PRO A 115 8.53 -6.06 -5.01
N ILE A 116 7.59 -6.97 -5.29
CA ILE A 116 7.10 -7.22 -6.66
C ILE A 116 5.89 -6.35 -7.01
N PHE A 117 5.17 -5.88 -5.99
CA PHE A 117 4.01 -4.99 -6.13
C PHE A 117 4.11 -3.82 -5.17
N VAL A 118 3.72 -2.63 -5.64
CA VAL A 118 3.60 -1.42 -4.82
C VAL A 118 2.32 -0.66 -5.14
N ALA A 119 1.70 -0.05 -4.13
CA ALA A 119 0.61 0.90 -4.30
C ALA A 119 0.92 2.23 -3.59
N GLU A 120 0.58 3.32 -4.26
CA GLU A 120 0.63 4.68 -3.76
C GLU A 120 -0.79 5.25 -3.73
N VAL A 121 -1.23 5.65 -2.54
CA VAL A 121 -2.50 6.37 -2.38
C VAL A 121 -2.18 7.85 -2.31
N VAL A 122 -2.88 8.68 -3.08
CA VAL A 122 -2.70 10.13 -3.08
C VAL A 122 -4.03 10.84 -2.87
N ASN A 123 -3.94 12.09 -2.43
CA ASN A 123 -5.02 13.05 -2.48
C ASN A 123 -4.54 14.19 -3.38
N SER A 124 -4.75 14.06 -4.69
CA SER A 124 -4.25 15.04 -5.63
C SER A 124 -5.06 16.33 -5.49
N THR A 125 -4.36 17.38 -5.07
CA THR A 125 -4.85 18.75 -5.07
C THR A 125 -4.20 19.57 -6.18
N SER A 126 -3.23 19.00 -6.90
CA SER A 126 -2.53 19.59 -8.03
C SER A 126 -1.84 18.53 -8.89
N ASP A 127 -1.59 18.86 -10.16
CA ASP A 127 -0.80 18.03 -11.08
C ASP A 127 0.62 17.78 -10.59
N GLN A 128 1.17 18.68 -9.76
CA GLN A 128 2.50 18.51 -9.19
C GLN A 128 2.60 17.25 -8.34
N ILE A 129 1.60 16.95 -7.51
CA ILE A 129 1.58 15.75 -6.66
C ILE A 129 1.56 14.49 -7.54
N LEU A 130 0.73 14.50 -8.59
CA LEU A 130 0.64 13.39 -9.54
C LEU A 130 1.97 13.19 -10.28
N ASN A 131 2.61 14.27 -10.73
CA ASN A 131 3.90 14.22 -11.40
C ASN A 131 5.02 13.71 -10.47
N GLU A 132 5.02 14.09 -9.20
CA GLU A 132 5.99 13.61 -8.22
C GLU A 132 5.88 12.10 -7.99
N VAL A 133 4.66 11.57 -7.90
CA VAL A 133 4.43 10.14 -7.73
C VAL A 133 4.67 9.37 -9.02
N ASP A 134 4.28 9.91 -10.17
CA ASP A 134 4.60 9.34 -11.49
C ASP A 134 6.12 9.23 -11.70
N ASN A 135 6.86 10.27 -11.34
CA ASN A 135 8.33 10.25 -11.36
C ASN A 135 8.90 9.18 -10.41
N ARG A 136 8.29 8.95 -9.25
CA ARG A 136 8.71 7.88 -8.32
C ARG A 136 8.48 6.50 -8.92
N PHE A 137 7.34 6.26 -9.56
CA PHE A 137 7.09 5.01 -10.27
C PHE A 137 8.14 4.78 -11.36
N LYS A 138 8.37 5.77 -12.22
CA LYS A 138 9.28 5.66 -13.37
C LYS A 138 10.75 5.52 -12.97
N ASN A 139 11.21 6.36 -12.04
CA ASN A 139 12.63 6.52 -11.77
C ASN A 139 13.12 5.74 -10.55
N ASP A 140 12.22 5.26 -9.69
CA ASP A 140 12.60 4.54 -8.47
C ASP A 140 12.03 3.13 -8.43
N TYR A 141 10.70 2.99 -8.49
CA TYR A 141 10.06 1.69 -8.31
C TYR A 141 10.34 0.76 -9.47
N PHE A 142 10.29 1.26 -10.70
CA PHE A 142 10.58 0.50 -11.92
C PHE A 142 11.99 0.76 -12.47
N ALA A 143 12.89 1.33 -11.66
CA ALA A 143 14.27 1.53 -12.06
C ALA A 143 14.96 0.21 -12.45
N MET A 144 16.00 0.29 -13.29
CA MET A 144 16.81 -0.88 -13.61
C MET A 144 17.35 -1.54 -12.34
N GLY A 145 17.10 -2.84 -12.16
CA GLY A 145 17.58 -3.62 -11.01
C GLY A 145 16.61 -3.71 -9.84
N THR A 146 15.40 -3.16 -9.98
CA THR A 146 14.27 -3.47 -9.08
C THR A 146 13.47 -4.67 -9.59
N SER A 147 12.78 -5.33 -8.66
CA SER A 147 11.87 -6.45 -8.89
C SER A 147 10.40 -6.04 -9.00
N VAL A 148 10.09 -4.75 -9.00
CA VAL A 148 8.70 -4.29 -9.10
C VAL A 148 8.18 -4.58 -10.51
N GLU A 149 7.05 -5.28 -10.55
CA GLU A 149 6.38 -5.68 -11.79
C GLU A 149 5.04 -4.97 -11.96
N LEU A 150 4.36 -4.67 -10.85
CA LEU A 150 3.07 -3.99 -10.82
C LEU A 150 3.07 -2.81 -9.84
N GLY A 151 2.56 -1.68 -10.29
CA GLY A 151 2.40 -0.46 -9.52
C GLY A 151 1.01 0.12 -9.65
N TRP A 152 0.37 0.49 -8.55
CA TRP A 152 -0.92 1.18 -8.56
C TRP A 152 -0.83 2.57 -7.95
N LEU A 153 -1.29 3.58 -8.66
CA LEU A 153 -1.53 4.92 -8.15
C LEU A 153 -3.04 5.10 -8.02
N ILE A 154 -3.52 5.31 -6.79
CA ILE A 154 -4.94 5.43 -6.49
C ILE A 154 -5.18 6.80 -5.85
N ASP A 155 -6.09 7.56 -6.44
CA ASP A 155 -6.68 8.75 -5.83
C ASP A 155 -8.16 8.52 -5.63
N ALA A 156 -8.51 8.08 -4.42
CA ALA A 156 -9.89 7.76 -4.08
C ALA A 156 -10.80 8.99 -4.02
N LYS A 157 -10.25 10.18 -3.73
CA LYS A 157 -11.05 11.41 -3.66
C LYS A 157 -11.49 11.87 -5.04
N ASN A 158 -10.63 11.67 -6.04
CA ASN A 158 -10.90 12.07 -7.42
C ASN A 158 -11.29 10.89 -8.33
N SER A 159 -11.58 9.73 -7.75
CA SER A 159 -11.95 8.49 -8.47
C SER A 159 -11.00 8.16 -9.62
N MET A 160 -9.69 8.25 -9.37
CA MET A 160 -8.66 8.05 -10.39
C MET A 160 -7.77 6.85 -10.03
N ILE A 161 -7.56 5.97 -11.02
CA ILE A 161 -6.61 4.86 -10.93
C ILE A 161 -5.64 4.95 -12.10
N CYS A 162 -4.36 4.79 -11.81
CA CYS A 162 -3.32 4.57 -12.82
C CYS A 162 -2.52 3.30 -12.47
N THR A 163 -2.30 2.47 -13.47
CA THR A 163 -1.48 1.26 -13.33
C THR A 163 -0.14 1.43 -14.05
N TYR A 164 0.89 0.84 -13.47
CA TYR A 164 2.24 0.77 -14.01
C TYR A 164 2.62 -0.70 -14.11
N LYS A 165 3.04 -1.14 -15.29
CA LYS A 165 3.54 -2.50 -15.52
C LYS A 165 4.85 -2.46 -16.29
N LYS A 166 5.74 -3.40 -15.99
CA LYS A 166 6.98 -3.59 -16.74
C LYS A 166 6.73 -4.54 -17.92
N ASN A 167 7.05 -4.11 -19.13
CA ASN A 167 6.98 -4.93 -20.34
C ASN A 167 8.27 -4.75 -21.15
N ASN A 168 9.08 -5.80 -21.31
CA ASN A 168 10.32 -5.78 -22.10
C ASN A 168 11.24 -4.58 -21.81
N ASN A 169 11.43 -4.24 -20.52
CA ASN A 169 12.19 -3.09 -20.02
C ASN A 169 11.56 -1.70 -20.23
N GLU A 170 10.38 -1.61 -20.82
CA GLU A 170 9.58 -0.39 -20.86
C GLU A 170 8.53 -0.39 -19.75
N ILE A 171 8.22 0.82 -19.25
CA ILE A 171 7.21 1.03 -18.22
C ILE A 171 5.94 1.50 -18.93
N ILE A 172 4.92 0.66 -18.91
CA ILE A 172 3.61 0.98 -19.47
C ILE A 172 2.76 1.58 -18.35
N ARG A 173 2.29 2.81 -18.56
CA ARG A 173 1.37 3.51 -17.67
C ARG A 173 0.00 3.57 -18.32
N ASN A 174 -1.04 3.07 -17.65
CA ASN A 174 -2.42 3.10 -18.14
C ASN A 174 -3.33 3.81 -17.13
N ASN A 175 -4.20 4.69 -17.64
CA ASN A 175 -5.33 5.19 -16.86
C ASN A 175 -6.43 4.13 -16.87
N CYS A 176 -6.93 3.78 -15.70
CA CYS A 176 -8.00 2.81 -15.55
C CYS A 176 -9.31 3.52 -15.20
N LYS A 177 -10.42 2.84 -15.47
CA LYS A 177 -11.72 3.26 -14.93
C LYS A 177 -11.72 3.10 -13.41
N TRP A 178 -12.61 3.82 -12.74
CA TRP A 178 -12.88 3.64 -11.31
C TRP A 178 -13.73 2.39 -11.08
N GLU A 179 -13.12 1.22 -11.27
CA GLU A 179 -13.73 -0.10 -11.16
C GLU A 179 -12.71 -1.10 -10.60
N ASP A 180 -13.19 -2.28 -10.20
CA ASP A 180 -12.37 -3.35 -9.62
C ASP A 180 -11.08 -3.60 -10.40
N LEU A 181 -9.95 -3.66 -9.67
CA LEU A 181 -8.63 -3.62 -10.28
C LEU A 181 -7.94 -4.98 -10.19
N ASP A 182 -7.65 -5.56 -11.36
CA ASP A 182 -7.05 -6.88 -11.49
C ASP A 182 -5.53 -6.85 -11.25
N GLY A 183 -5.06 -7.77 -10.40
CA GLY A 183 -3.65 -7.96 -10.02
C GLY A 183 -2.78 -8.61 -11.11
N GLY A 184 -3.39 -9.16 -12.14
CA GLY A 184 -2.76 -9.83 -13.28
C GLY A 184 -1.82 -10.95 -12.87
N ASP A 185 -0.80 -11.18 -13.69
CA ASP A 185 0.19 -12.23 -13.47
C ASP A 185 1.09 -11.95 -12.24
N THR A 186 1.22 -10.69 -11.82
CA THR A 186 2.04 -10.31 -10.65
C THR A 186 1.35 -10.70 -9.33
N LEU A 187 0.01 -10.61 -9.27
CA LEU A 187 -0.80 -11.02 -8.11
C LEU A 187 -1.94 -11.94 -8.59
N PRO A 188 -1.64 -13.23 -8.90
CA PRO A 188 -2.60 -14.11 -9.56
C PRO A 188 -3.91 -14.28 -8.78
N GLY A 189 -5.03 -14.00 -9.45
CA GLY A 189 -6.37 -14.12 -8.86
C GLY A 189 -6.71 -13.04 -7.82
N PHE A 190 -5.85 -12.04 -7.64
CA PHE A 190 -6.18 -10.88 -6.81
C PHE A 190 -6.97 -9.86 -7.62
N THR A 191 -8.05 -9.37 -7.04
CA THR A 191 -8.80 -8.22 -7.55
C THR A 191 -9.07 -7.28 -6.38
N LEU A 192 -8.64 -6.02 -6.50
CA LEU A 192 -8.95 -4.99 -5.52
C LEU A 192 -10.39 -4.53 -5.76
N ASN A 193 -11.24 -4.72 -4.75
CA ASN A 193 -12.61 -4.25 -4.75
C ASN A 193 -12.64 -2.73 -4.48
N ILE A 194 -12.98 -1.96 -5.51
CA ILE A 194 -12.98 -0.49 -5.47
C ILE A 194 -14.22 0.05 -4.76
N SER A 195 -15.35 -0.66 -4.75
CA SER A 195 -16.56 -0.16 -4.08
C SER A 195 -16.37 -0.02 -2.56
N ILE A 196 -15.57 -0.90 -1.93
CA ILE A 196 -15.23 -0.73 -0.50
C ILE A 196 -14.35 0.52 -0.29
N ILE A 197 -13.45 0.82 -1.22
CA ILE A 197 -12.63 2.04 -1.18
C ILE A 197 -13.49 3.29 -1.35
N GLU A 198 -14.47 3.25 -2.24
CA GLU A 198 -15.44 4.31 -2.47
C GLU A 198 -16.28 4.59 -1.21
N ASN A 199 -16.76 3.55 -0.53
CA ASN A 199 -17.52 3.68 0.72
C ASN A 199 -16.73 4.35 1.85
N ILE A 200 -15.40 4.19 1.88
CA ILE A 200 -14.53 4.86 2.87
C ILE A 200 -14.50 6.36 2.64
N VAL A 201 -14.54 6.81 1.39
CA VAL A 201 -14.41 8.24 1.04
C VAL A 201 -15.75 8.95 0.90
N SER A 202 -16.83 8.25 0.58
CA SER A 202 -18.16 8.84 0.40
C SER A 202 -18.77 9.32 1.71
N GLN A 203 -18.41 8.72 2.86
CA GLN A 203 -19.10 8.93 4.16
C GLN A 203 -20.62 8.71 4.09
N ASP A 204 -21.12 8.16 2.98
CA ASP A 204 -22.52 7.81 2.82
C ASP A 204 -22.74 6.56 3.68
N CYS A 205 -23.25 6.79 4.88
CA CYS A 205 -23.89 5.75 5.65
C CYS A 205 -25.19 5.40 4.94
N ASP A 206 -25.10 4.53 3.94
CA ASP A 206 -26.26 3.82 3.47
C ASP A 206 -26.82 3.05 4.67
N GLU A 207 -27.90 3.58 5.25
CA GLU A 207 -28.78 2.81 6.12
C GLU A 207 -29.37 1.71 5.24
N ILE A 208 -28.62 0.64 5.04
CA ILE A 208 -29.13 -0.57 4.42
C ILE A 208 -30.08 -1.17 5.47
N GLU A 209 -31.34 -0.77 5.40
CA GLU A 209 -32.42 -1.37 6.16
C GLU A 209 -32.70 -2.75 5.56
N ASP A 210 -31.90 -3.72 5.98
CA ASP A 210 -32.00 -5.11 5.54
C ASP A 210 -32.88 -5.91 6.49
N LYS A 211 -33.65 -6.84 5.93
CA LYS A 211 -34.54 -7.71 6.69
C LYS A 211 -33.94 -9.10 6.82
N CYS A 212 -33.94 -9.64 8.03
CA CYS A 212 -33.59 -11.04 8.26
C CYS A 212 -34.55 -11.93 7.44
N PRO A 213 -34.03 -12.80 6.56
CA PRO A 213 -34.87 -13.62 5.69
C PRO A 213 -35.69 -14.68 6.44
N TYR A 214 -35.34 -15.00 7.69
CA TYR A 214 -35.98 -16.05 8.47
C TYR A 214 -37.08 -15.55 9.42
N CYS A 215 -37.05 -14.28 9.83
CA CYS A 215 -38.02 -13.74 10.79
C CYS A 215 -38.53 -12.34 10.47
N GLY A 216 -38.02 -11.68 9.43
CA GLY A 216 -38.45 -10.34 9.03
C GLY A 216 -38.04 -9.21 9.97
N SER A 217 -37.16 -9.46 10.94
CA SER A 217 -36.57 -8.40 11.76
C SER A 217 -35.70 -7.50 10.90
N HIS A 218 -35.83 -6.17 11.08
CA HIS A 218 -35.10 -5.17 10.31
C HIS A 218 -33.81 -4.78 11.04
N PHE A 219 -32.76 -4.58 10.26
CA PHE A 219 -31.44 -4.21 10.76
C PHE A 219 -30.89 -3.12 9.86
N ALA A 220 -30.39 -2.04 10.45
CA ALA A 220 -29.72 -0.97 9.72
C ALA A 220 -28.31 -1.38 9.21
N GLN A 221 -27.84 -2.58 9.56
CA GLN A 221 -26.52 -3.09 9.17
C GLN A 221 -26.57 -4.59 8.92
N VAL A 222 -26.03 -5.02 7.77
CA VAL A 222 -25.89 -6.43 7.39
C VAL A 222 -25.18 -7.25 8.47
N PHE A 223 -24.16 -6.69 9.13
CA PHE A 223 -23.44 -7.40 10.19
C PHE A 223 -24.31 -7.67 11.43
N ALA A 224 -25.20 -6.74 11.79
CA ALA A 224 -26.15 -6.96 12.87
C ALA A 224 -27.17 -8.05 12.50
N MET A 225 -27.62 -8.07 11.24
CA MET A 225 -28.44 -9.14 10.70
C MET A 225 -27.70 -10.48 10.72
N LEU A 226 -26.43 -10.55 10.28
CA LEU A 226 -25.63 -11.79 10.30
C LEU A 226 -25.44 -12.33 11.73
N LYS A 227 -25.15 -11.46 12.70
CA LYS A 227 -25.09 -11.84 14.13
C LYS A 227 -26.43 -12.36 14.63
N HIS A 228 -27.53 -11.72 14.25
CA HIS A 228 -28.87 -12.17 14.59
C HIS A 228 -29.16 -13.56 13.98
N ILE A 229 -28.87 -13.76 12.69
CA ILE A 229 -29.05 -15.06 12.01
C ILE A 229 -28.23 -16.14 12.72
N ALA A 230 -26.96 -15.86 13.01
CA ALA A 230 -26.08 -16.80 13.71
C ALA A 230 -26.61 -17.19 15.10
N SER A 231 -27.15 -16.24 15.86
CA SER A 231 -27.59 -16.45 17.25
C SER A 231 -29.02 -16.97 17.40
N VAL A 232 -29.93 -16.63 16.48
CA VAL A 232 -31.36 -16.97 16.56
C VAL A 232 -31.74 -18.12 15.63
N HIS A 233 -31.12 -18.21 14.46
CA HIS A 233 -31.55 -19.10 13.39
C HIS A 233 -30.58 -20.26 13.10
N ILE A 234 -29.29 -20.09 13.42
CA ILE A 234 -28.24 -21.11 13.20
C ILE A 234 -27.94 -21.88 14.51
N VAL A 235 -28.80 -21.82 15.54
CA VAL A 235 -28.56 -22.56 16.79
C VAL A 235 -28.40 -24.06 16.51
N VAL A 236 -27.15 -24.50 16.43
CA VAL A 236 -26.76 -25.90 16.50
C VAL A 236 -26.90 -26.29 17.96
N LYS A 237 -27.94 -27.08 18.26
CA LYS A 237 -27.95 -27.90 19.47
C LYS A 237 -27.06 -29.11 19.26
#